data_AF-A0A146M1I4-F1
#
_entry.id   AF-A0A146M1I4-F1
#
_cell.length_a   1.000
_cell.length_b   1.000
_cell.length_c   1.000
_cell.angle_alpha   90.00
_cell.angle_beta   90.00
_cell.angle_gamma   90.00
#
_symmetry.space_group_name_H-M   'P 1'
#
loop_
_entity.id
_entity.type
_entity.pdbx_description
1 polymer ?
#
loop_
_entity_poly.entity_id
_entity_poly.type
_entity_poly.pdbx_seq_one_letter_code
_entity_poly.pdbx_strand_id
1 'polypeptide(L)'
;MVLDLVIRDALESVAKIKCAEPNEDQMLVKLEQERKGDVDRVRNQIDDAEREIATLNESLRDLEESLNSKTLALEEKKNQLITKSSELEAIREDAKKNDEKLAKLRERKLKACSEFSVTDVAALEDTKMKLHVCCTLTGVHFNSSDESVSSGYVANAATSQVKLFDISGLPRKEAAKKIWETIEKTTALHFV
;
A
#
# COMPACT_ATOMS: atom_id res chain seq x y z
N MET A 1 -56.57 56.70 -94.74
CA MET A 1 -55.79 57.48 -93.76
C MET A 1 -56.02 57.05 -92.32
N VAL A 2 -57.27 56.81 -91.86
CA VAL A 2 -57.53 56.39 -90.46
C VAL A 2 -57.02 54.98 -90.15
N LEU A 3 -57.14 54.02 -91.09
CA LEU A 3 -56.72 52.63 -90.88
C LEU A 3 -55.20 52.47 -90.68
N ASP A 4 -54.38 53.18 -91.47
CA ASP A 4 -52.91 53.11 -91.38
C ASP A 4 -52.37 53.71 -90.08
N LEU A 5 -53.06 54.69 -89.50
CA LEU A 5 -52.68 55.29 -88.22
C LEU A 5 -52.92 54.30 -87.08
N VAL A 6 -54.08 53.62 -87.10
CA VAL A 6 -54.45 52.61 -86.09
C VAL A 6 -53.52 51.40 -86.14
N ILE A 7 -53.15 50.94 -87.34
CA ILE A 7 -52.20 49.82 -87.49
C ILE A 7 -50.82 50.21 -86.96
N ARG A 8 -50.37 51.45 -87.21
CA ARG A 8 -49.07 51.94 -86.74
C ARG A 8 -49.03 52.07 -85.23
N ASP A 9 -50.07 52.63 -84.62
CA ASP A 9 -50.19 52.74 -83.16
C ASP A 9 -50.29 51.36 -82.49
N ALA A 10 -51.00 50.42 -83.11
CA ALA A 10 -51.07 49.03 -82.62
C ALA A 10 -49.70 48.34 -82.68
N LEU A 11 -48.94 48.52 -83.77
CA LEU A 11 -47.59 47.96 -83.91
C LEU A 11 -46.59 48.61 -82.94
N GLU A 12 -46.67 49.93 -82.72
CA GLU A 12 -45.86 50.61 -81.71
C GLU A 12 -46.20 50.16 -80.29
N SER A 13 -47.49 49.96 -79.99
CA SER A 13 -47.94 49.45 -78.70
C SER A 13 -47.44 48.02 -78.46
N VAL A 14 -47.53 47.15 -79.47
CA VAL A 14 -46.99 45.78 -79.41
C VAL A 14 -45.47 45.78 -79.27
N ALA A 15 -44.76 46.69 -79.95
CA ALA A 15 -43.31 46.84 -79.81
C ALA A 15 -42.92 47.33 -78.40
N LYS A 16 -43.67 48.28 -77.84
CA LYS A 16 -43.48 48.76 -76.45
C LYS A 16 -43.76 47.68 -75.42
N ILE A 17 -44.79 46.84 -75.62
CA ILE A 17 -45.10 45.71 -74.75
C ILE A 17 -43.97 44.66 -74.81
N LYS A 18 -43.48 44.33 -76.01
CA LYS A 18 -42.38 43.38 -76.22
C LYS A 18 -41.03 43.86 -75.64
N CYS A 19 -40.85 45.17 -75.48
CA CYS A 19 -39.70 45.77 -74.80
C CYS A 19 -39.91 45.98 -73.29
N ALA A 20 -41.14 45.85 -72.79
CA ALA A 20 -41.50 46.05 -71.38
C ALA A 20 -41.58 44.73 -70.58
N GLU A 21 -41.63 43.58 -71.26
CA GLU A 21 -41.46 42.28 -70.61
C GLU A 21 -39.98 42.12 -70.19
N PRO A 22 -39.69 41.93 -68.88
CA PRO A 22 -38.33 41.64 -68.45
C PRO A 22 -37.89 40.34 -69.13
N ASN A 23 -36.74 40.38 -69.80
CA ASN A 23 -36.18 39.25 -70.52
C ASN A 23 -36.09 38.04 -69.57
N GLU A 24 -36.98 37.06 -69.72
CA GLU A 24 -37.18 35.95 -68.77
C GLU A 24 -35.87 35.20 -68.50
N ASP A 25 -35.00 35.11 -69.50
CA ASP A 25 -33.65 34.54 -69.42
C ASP A 25 -32.76 35.25 -68.38
N GLN A 26 -32.86 36.58 -68.23
CA GLN A 26 -32.08 37.31 -67.22
C GLN A 26 -32.62 37.10 -65.80
N MET A 27 -33.94 36.92 -65.63
CA MET A 27 -34.51 36.57 -64.33
C MET A 27 -34.13 35.14 -63.92
N LEU A 28 -34.18 34.19 -64.87
CA LEU A 28 -33.73 32.81 -64.67
C LEU A 28 -32.27 32.75 -64.23
N VAL A 29 -31.37 33.48 -64.91
CA VAL A 29 -29.94 33.53 -64.55
C VAL A 29 -29.72 34.09 -63.13
N LYS A 30 -30.47 35.12 -62.72
CA LYS A 30 -30.37 35.66 -61.35
C LYS A 30 -30.85 34.67 -60.30
N LEU A 31 -31.99 34.02 -60.52
CA LEU A 31 -32.52 32.99 -59.63
C LEU A 31 -31.57 31.79 -59.50
N GLU A 32 -30.90 31.40 -60.60
CA GLU A 32 -29.88 30.34 -60.56
C GLU A 32 -28.64 30.74 -59.75
N GLN A 33 -28.21 32.00 -59.85
CA GLN A 33 -27.11 32.54 -59.05
C GLN A 33 -27.46 32.61 -57.56
N GLU A 34 -28.66 33.08 -57.21
CA GLU A 34 -29.16 33.10 -55.83
C GLU A 34 -29.24 31.69 -55.25
N ARG A 35 -29.86 30.75 -55.99
CA ARG A 35 -29.94 29.34 -55.58
C ARG A 35 -28.55 28.72 -55.38
N LYS A 36 -27.59 29.05 -56.25
CA LYS A 36 -26.20 28.57 -56.10
C LYS A 36 -25.56 29.14 -54.84
N GLY A 37 -25.75 30.42 -54.56
CA GLY A 37 -25.26 31.07 -53.34
C GLY A 37 -25.85 30.45 -52.07
N ASP A 38 -27.15 30.14 -52.07
CA ASP A 38 -27.82 29.46 -50.96
C ASP A 38 -27.28 28.04 -50.75
N VAL A 39 -27.07 27.29 -51.84
CA VAL A 39 -26.47 25.94 -51.77
C VAL A 39 -25.05 26.00 -51.22
N ASP A 40 -24.23 26.94 -51.69
CA ASP A 40 -22.85 27.11 -51.21
C ASP A 40 -22.84 27.52 -49.73
N ARG A 41 -23.77 28.37 -49.29
CA ARG A 41 -23.92 28.75 -47.88
C ARG A 41 -24.31 27.56 -47.00
N VAL A 42 -25.30 26.78 -47.41
CA VAL A 42 -25.72 25.58 -46.67
C VAL A 42 -24.58 24.55 -46.62
N ARG A 43 -23.84 24.38 -47.72
CA ARG A 43 -22.69 23.48 -47.77
C ARG A 43 -21.60 23.88 -46.77
N ASN A 44 -21.24 25.16 -46.72
CA ASN A 44 -20.27 25.65 -45.75
C ASN A 44 -20.74 25.43 -44.30
N GLN A 45 -22.04 25.61 -44.01
CA GLN A 45 -22.60 25.34 -42.69
C GLN A 45 -22.54 23.85 -42.32
N ILE A 46 -22.77 22.96 -43.29
CA ILE A 46 -22.60 21.51 -43.11
C ILE A 46 -21.13 21.20 -42.80
N ASP A 47 -20.19 21.73 -43.58
CA ASP A 47 -18.76 21.48 -43.40
C ASP A 47 -18.25 21.99 -42.04
N ASP A 48 -18.77 23.12 -41.56
CA ASP A 48 -18.46 23.65 -40.22
C ASP A 48 -19.06 22.76 -39.11
N ALA A 49 -20.31 22.33 -39.26
CA ALA A 49 -20.97 21.44 -38.30
C ALA A 49 -20.28 20.06 -38.24
N GLU A 50 -19.85 19.50 -39.38
CA GLU A 50 -19.10 18.25 -39.44
C GLU A 50 -17.75 18.37 -38.70
N ARG A 51 -17.04 19.49 -38.84
CA ARG A 51 -15.81 19.76 -38.10
C ARG A 51 -16.04 19.89 -36.59
N GLU A 52 -17.11 20.55 -36.19
CA GLU A 52 -17.50 20.66 -34.77
C GLU A 52 -17.85 19.28 -34.18
N ILE A 53 -18.64 18.47 -34.90
CA ILE A 53 -18.98 17.10 -34.50
C ILE A 53 -17.71 16.24 -34.35
N ALA A 54 -16.77 16.33 -35.29
CA ALA A 54 -15.51 15.60 -35.20
C ALA A 54 -14.71 15.97 -33.94
N THR A 55 -14.65 17.27 -33.62
CA THR A 55 -13.94 17.79 -32.43
C THR A 55 -14.62 17.35 -31.13
N LEU A 56 -15.95 17.36 -31.08
CA LEU A 56 -16.72 16.90 -29.93
C LEU A 56 -16.59 15.39 -29.73
N ASN A 57 -16.59 14.60 -30.80
CA ASN A 57 -16.38 13.15 -30.72
C ASN A 57 -14.99 12.80 -30.20
N GLU A 58 -13.96 13.54 -30.60
CA GLU A 58 -12.61 13.40 -30.06
C GLU A 58 -12.59 13.66 -28.55
N SER A 59 -13.20 14.78 -28.14
CA SER A 59 -13.28 15.17 -26.74
C SER A 59 -14.06 14.16 -25.89
N LEU A 60 -15.14 13.57 -26.44
CA LEU A 60 -15.91 12.51 -25.79
C LEU A 60 -15.06 11.27 -25.55
N ARG A 61 -14.30 10.84 -26.56
CA ARG A 61 -13.41 9.68 -26.46
C ARG A 61 -12.36 9.86 -25.35
N ASP A 62 -11.72 11.03 -25.30
CA ASP A 62 -10.72 11.33 -24.26
C ASP A 62 -11.34 11.31 -22.86
N LEU A 63 -12.57 11.82 -22.72
CA LEU A 63 -13.30 11.79 -21.45
C LEU A 63 -13.70 10.37 -21.05
N GLU A 64 -14.13 9.54 -21.99
CA GLU A 64 -14.43 8.12 -21.76
C GLU A 64 -13.19 7.35 -21.31
N GLU A 65 -12.05 7.56 -21.96
CA GLU A 65 -10.78 6.94 -21.55
C GLU A 65 -10.36 7.40 -20.15
N SER A 66 -10.46 8.71 -19.87
CA SER A 66 -10.17 9.26 -18.54
C SER A 66 -11.07 8.68 -17.45
N LEU A 67 -12.36 8.53 -17.75
CA LEU A 67 -13.34 7.96 -16.83
C LEU A 67 -13.04 6.48 -16.53
N ASN A 68 -12.72 5.70 -17.57
CA ASN A 68 -12.36 4.29 -17.42
C ASN A 68 -11.09 4.14 -16.57
N SER A 69 -10.06 4.94 -16.84
CA SER A 69 -8.81 4.94 -16.06
C SER A 69 -9.07 5.25 -14.58
N LYS A 70 -9.86 6.30 -14.29
CA LYS A 70 -10.21 6.67 -12.91
C LYS A 70 -11.04 5.61 -12.21
N THR A 71 -11.94 4.95 -12.92
CA THR A 71 -12.79 3.88 -12.36
C THR A 71 -11.94 2.68 -11.94
N LEU A 72 -10.98 2.27 -12.78
CA LEU A 72 -10.03 1.20 -12.45
C LEU A 72 -9.19 1.56 -11.23
N ALA A 73 -8.61 2.77 -11.20
CA ALA A 73 -7.82 3.24 -10.06
C ALA A 73 -8.63 3.29 -8.76
N LEU A 74 -9.92 3.63 -8.83
CA LEU A 74 -10.81 3.66 -7.67
C LEU A 74 -11.08 2.25 -7.14
N GLU A 75 -11.29 1.27 -8.01
CA GLU A 75 -11.49 -0.13 -7.60
C GLU A 75 -10.22 -0.72 -6.99
N GLU A 76 -9.03 -0.41 -7.53
CA GLU A 76 -7.75 -0.79 -6.91
C GLU A 76 -7.60 -0.19 -5.50
N LYS A 77 -7.93 1.09 -5.32
CA LYS A 77 -7.85 1.76 -4.02
C LYS A 77 -8.84 1.17 -3.01
N LYS A 78 -10.03 0.81 -3.46
CA LYS A 78 -11.04 0.13 -2.64
C LYS A 78 -10.54 -1.24 -2.18
N ASN A 79 -9.94 -2.02 -3.07
CA ASN A 79 -9.35 -3.32 -2.71
C ASN A 79 -8.20 -3.15 -1.71
N GLN A 80 -7.30 -2.18 -1.91
CA GLN A 80 -6.24 -1.85 -0.95
C GLN A 80 -6.80 -1.50 0.43
N LEU A 81 -7.88 -0.72 0.49
CA LEU A 81 -8.53 -0.34 1.74
C LEU A 81 -9.12 -1.56 2.47
N ILE A 82 -9.76 -2.47 1.75
CA ILE A 82 -10.29 -3.72 2.31
C ILE A 82 -9.16 -4.54 2.94
N THR A 83 -8.06 -4.76 2.21
CA THR A 83 -6.90 -5.50 2.72
C THR A 83 -6.33 -4.86 3.98
N LYS A 84 -6.12 -3.54 3.96
CA LYS A 84 -5.59 -2.80 5.13
C LYS A 84 -6.54 -2.84 6.33
N SER A 85 -7.85 -2.80 6.10
CA SER A 85 -8.84 -2.95 7.16
C SER A 85 -8.78 -4.33 7.81
N SER A 86 -8.63 -5.40 7.02
CA SER A 86 -8.48 -6.77 7.55
C SER A 86 -7.18 -6.95 8.33
N GLU A 87 -6.06 -6.39 7.84
CA GLU A 87 -4.78 -6.39 8.56
C GLU A 87 -4.89 -5.69 9.93
N LEU A 88 -5.55 -4.53 9.97
CA LEU A 88 -5.75 -3.79 11.21
C LEU A 88 -6.59 -4.57 12.23
N GLU A 89 -7.61 -5.29 11.77
CA GLU A 89 -8.45 -6.10 12.66
C GLU A 89 -7.68 -7.30 13.22
N ALA A 90 -6.83 -7.94 12.42
CA ALA A 90 -5.94 -8.99 12.89
C ALA A 90 -4.96 -8.47 13.97
N ILE A 91 -4.35 -7.31 13.73
CA ILE A 91 -3.43 -6.66 14.69
C ILE A 91 -4.17 -6.33 16.01
N ARG A 92 -5.41 -5.85 15.94
CA ARG A 92 -6.23 -5.56 17.14
C ARG A 92 -6.49 -6.81 17.96
N GLU A 93 -6.84 -7.91 17.31
CA GLU A 93 -7.11 -9.17 18.00
C GLU A 93 -5.84 -9.75 18.66
N ASP A 94 -4.69 -9.63 17.98
CA ASP A 94 -3.41 -10.04 18.56
C ASP A 94 -2.98 -9.14 19.73
N ALA A 95 -3.20 -7.82 19.62
CA ALA A 95 -2.96 -6.89 20.72
C ALA A 95 -3.80 -7.25 21.95
N LYS A 96 -5.10 -7.54 21.76
CA LYS A 96 -5.99 -7.98 22.83
C LYS A 96 -5.50 -9.27 23.51
N LYS A 97 -5.09 -10.28 22.74
CA LYS A 97 -4.51 -11.51 23.31
C LYS A 97 -3.24 -11.25 24.10
N ASN A 98 -2.40 -10.31 23.65
CA ASN A 98 -1.18 -9.94 24.34
C ASN A 98 -1.48 -9.20 25.66
N ASP A 99 -2.47 -8.32 25.67
CA ASP A 99 -2.93 -7.64 26.89
C ASP A 99 -3.49 -8.63 27.92
N GLU A 100 -4.28 -9.62 27.48
CA GLU A 100 -4.75 -10.71 28.33
C GLU A 100 -3.60 -11.54 28.92
N LYS A 101 -2.59 -11.87 28.11
CA LYS A 101 -1.38 -12.57 28.60
C LYS A 101 -0.62 -11.72 29.61
N LEU A 102 -0.48 -10.42 29.37
CA LEU A 102 0.20 -9.49 30.27
C LEU A 102 -0.53 -9.37 31.61
N ALA A 103 -1.86 -9.31 31.59
CA ALA A 103 -2.69 -9.32 32.79
C ALA A 103 -2.46 -10.59 33.62
N LYS A 104 -2.49 -11.76 33.00
CA LYS A 104 -2.20 -13.06 33.66
C LYS A 104 -0.79 -13.09 34.27
N LEU A 105 0.22 -12.55 33.58
CA LEU A 105 1.58 -12.48 34.11
C LEU A 105 1.69 -11.53 35.31
N ARG A 106 1.00 -10.38 35.27
CA ARG A 106 0.95 -9.44 36.39
C ARG A 106 0.28 -10.05 37.62
N GLU A 107 -0.81 -10.78 37.43
CA GLU A 107 -1.48 -11.50 38.51
C GLU A 107 -0.58 -12.58 39.13
N ARG A 108 0.08 -13.40 38.29
CA ARG A 108 1.06 -14.39 38.78
C ARG A 108 2.20 -13.75 39.56
N LYS A 109 2.73 -12.62 39.07
CA LYS A 109 3.76 -11.86 39.78
C LYS A 109 3.25 -11.38 41.14
N LEU A 110 2.05 -10.80 41.20
CA LEU A 110 1.46 -10.32 42.45
C LEU A 110 1.27 -11.46 43.45
N LYS A 111 0.76 -12.61 42.99
CA LYS A 111 0.60 -13.83 43.80
C LYS A 111 1.95 -14.31 44.36
N ALA A 112 2.97 -14.44 43.52
CA ALA A 112 4.30 -14.82 43.98
C ALA A 112 4.85 -13.81 44.99
N CYS A 113 4.72 -12.51 44.74
CA CYS A 113 5.13 -11.46 45.68
C CYS A 113 4.36 -11.48 47.00
N SER A 114 3.13 -12.02 47.04
CA SER A 114 2.37 -12.19 48.29
C SER A 114 2.77 -13.44 49.07
N GLU A 115 3.39 -14.41 48.41
CA GLU A 115 3.87 -15.66 49.02
C GLU A 115 5.28 -15.50 49.62
N PHE A 116 6.11 -14.62 49.06
CA PHE A 116 7.43 -14.32 49.59
C PHE A 116 7.38 -13.21 50.64
N SER A 117 7.84 -13.51 51.85
CA SER A 117 8.08 -12.48 52.88
C SER A 117 9.27 -11.60 52.48
N VAL A 118 9.40 -10.41 53.08
CA VAL A 118 10.57 -9.52 52.91
C VAL A 118 11.88 -10.27 53.20
N THR A 119 11.85 -11.20 54.16
CA THR A 119 12.98 -12.06 54.51
C THR A 119 13.32 -13.08 53.43
N ASP A 120 12.32 -13.65 52.74
CA ASP A 120 12.58 -14.61 51.66
C ASP A 120 13.15 -13.93 50.41
N VAL A 121 12.69 -12.71 50.10
CA VAL A 121 13.25 -11.90 49.01
C VAL A 121 14.71 -11.55 49.30
N ALA A 122 15.01 -11.12 50.53
CA ALA A 122 16.39 -10.83 50.93
C ALA A 122 17.28 -12.09 50.86
N ALA A 123 16.78 -13.25 51.29
CA ALA A 123 17.50 -14.52 51.18
C ALA A 123 17.75 -14.92 49.71
N LEU A 124 16.79 -14.70 48.81
CA LEU A 124 16.94 -14.97 47.39
C LEU A 124 17.98 -14.05 46.74
N GLU A 125 17.97 -12.76 47.06
CA GLU A 125 18.96 -11.79 46.58
C GLU A 125 20.38 -12.13 47.06
N ASP A 126 20.53 -12.49 48.34
CA ASP A 126 21.81 -12.95 48.91
C ASP A 126 22.29 -14.23 48.21
N THR A 127 21.40 -15.20 47.98
CA THR A 127 21.73 -16.44 47.27
C THR A 127 22.13 -16.18 45.82
N LYS A 128 21.44 -15.26 45.12
CA LYS A 128 21.79 -14.82 43.77
C LYS A 128 23.18 -14.19 43.72
N MET A 129 23.50 -13.35 44.71
CA MET A 129 24.83 -12.74 44.82
C MET A 129 25.91 -13.79 45.07
N LYS A 130 25.69 -14.73 45.98
CA LYS A 130 26.61 -15.84 46.25
C LYS A 130 26.85 -16.70 45.00
N LEU A 131 25.78 -17.04 44.27
CA LEU A 131 25.88 -17.78 43.02
C LEU A 131 26.69 -17.01 41.97
N HIS A 132 26.43 -15.71 41.82
CA HIS A 132 27.18 -14.85 40.90
C HIS A 132 28.67 -14.83 41.24
N VAL A 133 29.03 -14.64 42.51
CA VAL A 133 30.42 -14.67 42.98
C VAL A 133 31.06 -16.03 42.69
N CYS A 134 30.39 -17.13 42.99
CA CYS A 134 30.87 -18.48 42.69
C CYS A 134 31.12 -18.67 41.19
N CYS A 135 30.18 -18.29 40.32
CA CYS A 135 30.34 -18.37 38.87
C CYS A 135 31.51 -17.51 38.38
N THR A 136 31.65 -16.27 38.88
CA THR A 136 32.73 -15.37 38.46
C THR A 136 34.10 -15.88 38.90
N LEU A 137 34.23 -16.43 40.11
CA LEU A 137 35.51 -16.93 40.63
C LEU A 137 35.94 -18.25 39.99
N THR A 138 34.98 -19.13 39.70
CA THR A 138 35.28 -20.50 39.27
C THR A 138 35.05 -20.74 37.78
N GLY A 139 34.29 -19.87 37.12
CA GLY A 139 33.79 -20.08 35.76
C GLY A 139 32.74 -21.18 35.65
N VAL A 140 32.28 -21.77 36.76
CA VAL A 140 31.34 -22.91 36.75
C VAL A 140 29.92 -22.43 36.47
N HIS A 141 29.29 -23.08 35.50
CA HIS A 141 27.89 -22.93 35.14
C HIS A 141 27.21 -24.30 35.14
N PHE A 142 26.12 -24.40 35.88
CA PHE A 142 25.32 -25.61 35.96
C PHE A 142 24.18 -25.59 34.95
N ASN A 143 23.82 -26.76 34.40
CA ASN A 143 22.63 -26.88 33.56
C ASN A 143 21.37 -26.80 34.43
N SER A 144 20.56 -25.75 34.24
CA SER A 144 19.34 -25.50 35.01
C SER A 144 18.11 -26.26 34.49
N SER A 145 18.27 -27.08 33.46
CA SER A 145 17.19 -27.81 32.79
C SER A 145 16.77 -29.09 33.51
N ASP A 146 17.64 -29.61 34.39
CA ASP A 146 17.48 -30.93 35.00
C ASP A 146 16.95 -30.82 36.45
N GLU A 147 16.04 -31.73 36.83
CA GLU A 147 15.53 -31.85 38.21
C GLU A 147 16.65 -32.11 39.23
N SER A 148 17.73 -32.75 38.79
CA SER A 148 18.97 -32.90 39.55
C SER A 148 20.12 -32.30 38.77
N VAL A 149 20.73 -31.24 39.30
CA VAL A 149 21.88 -30.57 38.70
C VAL A 149 23.12 -31.45 38.84
N SER A 150 23.38 -32.28 37.83
CA SER A 150 24.54 -33.20 37.80
C SER A 150 25.52 -32.92 36.65
N SER A 151 25.25 -31.93 35.80
CA SER A 151 26.10 -31.57 34.68
C SER A 151 26.23 -30.06 34.51
N GLY A 152 27.27 -29.65 33.79
CA GLY A 152 27.52 -28.25 33.53
C GLY A 152 28.81 -28.03 32.75
N TYR A 153 29.29 -26.79 32.78
CA TYR A 153 30.52 -26.40 32.12
C TYR A 153 31.32 -25.40 32.95
N VAL A 154 32.62 -25.37 32.71
CA VAL A 154 33.52 -24.31 33.18
C VAL A 154 33.89 -23.46 31.98
N ALA A 155 33.72 -22.13 32.09
CA ALA A 155 34.12 -21.17 31.08
C ALA A 155 35.19 -20.22 31.63
N ASN A 156 36.26 -20.01 30.86
CA ASN A 156 37.26 -18.98 31.13
C ASN A 156 37.02 -17.78 30.23
N ALA A 157 36.53 -16.68 30.81
CA ALA A 157 36.22 -15.45 30.07
C ALA A 157 37.45 -14.79 29.42
N ALA A 158 38.66 -15.01 29.95
CA ALA A 158 39.89 -14.40 29.42
C ALA A 158 40.44 -15.16 28.21
N THR A 159 40.27 -16.49 28.16
CA THR A 159 40.84 -17.35 27.11
C THR A 159 39.80 -17.93 26.16
N SER A 160 38.51 -17.70 26.42
CA SER A 160 37.37 -18.32 25.72
C SER A 160 37.38 -19.85 25.75
N GLN A 161 38.12 -20.46 26.67
CA GLN A 161 38.11 -21.91 26.85
C GLN A 161 36.86 -22.34 27.61
N VAL A 162 36.24 -23.44 27.15
CA VAL A 162 35.09 -24.06 27.80
C VAL A 162 35.32 -25.55 27.93
N LYS A 163 35.07 -26.12 29.12
CA LYS A 163 35.09 -27.58 29.35
C LYS A 163 33.82 -28.03 30.06
N LEU A 164 33.23 -29.11 29.57
CA LEU A 164 32.07 -29.73 30.17
C LEU A 164 32.48 -30.63 31.34
N PHE A 165 31.62 -30.73 32.35
CA PHE A 165 31.71 -31.74 33.39
C PHE A 165 30.38 -32.44 33.58
N ASP A 166 30.46 -33.70 34.00
CA ASP A 166 29.32 -34.52 34.39
C ASP A 166 29.69 -35.26 35.68
N ILE A 167 28.90 -35.06 36.74
CA ILE A 167 29.09 -35.65 38.05
C ILE A 167 27.97 -36.63 38.41
N SER A 168 27.15 -37.02 37.43
CA SER A 168 26.05 -37.96 37.60
C SER A 168 26.55 -39.27 38.21
N GLY A 169 25.91 -39.71 39.29
CA GLY A 169 26.23 -40.96 39.99
C GLY A 169 27.53 -40.94 40.81
N LEU A 170 28.27 -39.82 40.86
CA LEU A 170 29.49 -39.73 41.67
C LEU A 170 29.19 -39.42 43.15
N PRO A 171 29.90 -40.03 44.10
CA PRO A 171 29.89 -39.59 45.50
C PRO A 171 30.32 -38.12 45.62
N ARG A 172 29.76 -37.40 46.60
CA ARG A 172 29.99 -35.95 46.80
C ARG A 172 31.46 -35.53 46.73
N LYS A 173 32.36 -36.32 47.33
CA LYS A 173 33.81 -36.04 47.35
C LYS A 173 34.44 -36.14 45.95
N GLU A 174 34.04 -37.14 45.17
CA GLU A 174 34.54 -37.36 43.81
C GLU A 174 33.95 -36.36 42.82
N ALA A 175 32.66 -36.03 42.97
CA ALA A 175 32.00 -34.97 42.22
C ALA A 175 32.71 -33.62 42.40
N ALA A 176 32.98 -33.23 43.65
CA ALA A 176 33.71 -32.00 43.96
C ALA A 176 35.13 -32.01 43.37
N LYS A 177 35.86 -33.12 43.51
CA LYS A 177 37.20 -33.27 42.92
C LYS A 177 37.17 -33.10 41.41
N LYS A 178 36.20 -33.73 40.72
CA LYS A 178 36.05 -33.63 39.26
C LYS A 178 35.75 -32.20 38.81
N ILE A 179 34.91 -31.46 39.53
CA ILE A 179 34.63 -30.05 39.22
C ILE A 179 35.91 -29.21 39.39
N TRP A 180 36.63 -29.35 40.51
CA TRP A 180 37.86 -28.59 40.76
C TRP A 180 38.95 -28.88 39.73
N GLU A 181 39.16 -30.14 39.36
CA GLU A 181 40.07 -30.49 38.27
C GLU A 181 39.65 -29.84 36.94
N THR A 182 38.36 -29.75 36.67
CA THR A 182 37.84 -29.10 35.45
C THR A 182 38.10 -27.60 35.48
N ILE A 183 37.97 -26.96 36.67
CA ILE A 183 38.31 -25.55 36.88
C ILE A 183 39.79 -25.32 36.60
N GLU A 184 40.69 -26.04 37.26
CA GLU A 184 42.14 -25.89 37.12
C GLU A 184 42.58 -26.06 35.66
N LYS A 185 42.05 -27.08 34.98
CA LYS A 185 42.34 -27.40 33.58
C LYS A 185 41.80 -26.37 32.58
N THR A 186 40.93 -25.44 32.97
CA THR A 186 40.25 -24.48 32.07
C THR A 186 40.62 -23.04 32.37
N THR A 187 40.78 -22.71 33.65
CA THR A 187 41.01 -21.34 34.11
C THR A 187 42.50 -21.00 34.27
N ALA A 188 43.39 -22.01 34.29
CA ALA A 188 44.79 -21.85 34.68
C ALA A 188 44.96 -21.16 36.05
N LEU A 189 43.94 -21.24 36.91
CA LEU A 189 44.03 -20.87 38.33
C LEU A 189 44.94 -21.90 39.02
N HIS A 190 46.25 -21.67 38.97
CA HIS A 190 47.15 -22.26 39.95
C HIS A 190 46.89 -21.54 41.28
N PHE A 191 46.04 -22.13 42.12
CA PHE A 191 45.99 -21.76 43.53
C PHE A 191 47.38 -22.07 44.12
N VAL A 192 48.09 -21.00 44.49
CA VAL A 192 49.30 -21.04 45.32
C VAL A 192 48.88 -21.19 46.77
#